data_AF-A0A267DDS9-F1
#
_entry.id   AF-A0A267DDS9-F1
#
_cell.length_a   1.000
_cell.length_b   1.000
_cell.length_c   1.000
_cell.angle_alpha   90.00
_cell.angle_beta   90.00
_cell.angle_gamma   90.00
#
_symmetry.space_group_name_H-M   'P 1'
#
loop_
_entity.id
_entity.type
_entity.pdbx_description
1 polymer ?
#
loop_
_entity_poly.entity_id
_entity_poly.type
_entity_poly.pdbx_seq_one_letter_code
_entity_poly.pdbx_strand_id
1 'polypeptide(L)' 'MHTFHAKENDWGFATFVTWAEFVNPERGFIKDDSALLRVHVNAEAPHGMAWDSKKHTGYVGLRNQGATCYMN' A
#
# COMPACT_ATOMS: atom_id res chain seq x y z
N MET A 1 8.22 -2.57 1.39
CA MET A 1 7.44 -2.23 0.19
C MET A 1 6.67 -3.49 -0.20
N HIS A 2 5.35 -3.42 -0.29
CA HIS A 2 4.49 -4.57 -0.65
C HIS A 2 3.95 -4.37 -2.07
N THR A 3 3.95 -5.44 -2.87
CA THR A 3 3.40 -5.40 -4.23
C THR A 3 1.98 -5.93 -4.22
N PHE A 4 1.00 -5.03 -4.14
CA PHE A 4 -0.40 -5.40 -4.14
C PHE A 4 -0.83 -5.96 -5.51
N HIS A 5 -1.45 -7.14 -5.47
CA HIS A 5 -2.08 -7.75 -6.65
C HIS A 5 -3.20 -8.70 -6.20
N ALA A 6 -3.97 -9.27 -7.13
CA ALA A 6 -5.20 -10.00 -6.80
C ALA A 6 -5.02 -11.19 -5.83
N LYS A 7 -3.83 -11.78 -5.74
CA LYS A 7 -3.51 -12.88 -4.81
C LYS A 7 -2.94 -12.39 -3.46
N GLU A 8 -2.42 -11.17 -3.42
CA GLU A 8 -1.80 -10.54 -2.25
C GLU A 8 -2.35 -9.12 -2.13
N ASN A 9 -3.65 -9.02 -1.90
CA ASN A 9 -4.38 -7.76 -1.87
C ASN A 9 -4.42 -7.12 -0.47
N ASP A 10 -3.93 -7.82 0.54
CA ASP A 10 -3.74 -7.35 1.90
C ASP A 10 -2.27 -7.44 2.33
N TRP A 11 -1.92 -6.58 3.29
CA TRP A 11 -0.62 -6.60 3.94
C TRP A 11 -0.72 -5.88 5.28
N GLY A 12 0.02 -6.35 6.27
CA GLY A 12 0.02 -5.74 7.58
C GLY A 12 0.75 -6.58 8.61
N PHE A 13 0.38 -6.39 9.86
CA PHE A 13 0.92 -7.13 10.99
C PHE A 13 -0.14 -8.12 11.48
N ALA A 14 0.23 -9.40 11.60
CA ALA A 14 -0.66 -10.41 12.20
C ALA A 14 -1.02 -10.05 13.65
N THR A 15 -0.07 -9.44 14.37
CA THR A 15 -0.28 -8.82 15.68
C THR A 15 0.33 -7.44 15.66
N PHE A 16 -0.49 -6.39 15.57
CA PHE A 16 -0.03 -5.00 15.60
C PHE A 16 0.21 -4.50 17.02
N VAL A 17 -0.70 -4.84 17.93
CA VAL A 17 -0.65 -4.59 19.38
C VAL A 17 -1.41 -5.74 20.07
N THR A 18 -1.02 -6.10 21.28
CA THR A 18 -1.78 -7.13 22.01
C THR A 18 -3.15 -6.59 22.43
N TRP A 19 -4.16 -7.46 22.51
CA TRP A 19 -5.48 -7.05 22.98
C TRP A 19 -5.43 -6.43 24.39
N ALA A 20 -4.64 -7.04 25.29
CA ALA A 20 -4.49 -6.56 26.67
C ALA A 20 -3.91 -5.14 26.74
N GLU A 21 -2.96 -4.78 25.88
CA GLU A 21 -2.42 -3.42 25.81
C GLU A 21 -3.39 -2.46 25.13
N PHE A 22 -4.06 -2.91 24.07
CA PHE A 22 -4.99 -2.08 23.30
C PHE A 22 -6.18 -1.59 24.13
N VAL A 23 -6.71 -2.44 25.01
CA VAL A 23 -7.85 -2.10 25.87
C VAL A 23 -7.46 -1.46 27.19
N ASN A 24 -6.18 -1.37 27.52
CA ASN A 24 -5.74 -0.77 28.78
C ASN A 24 -6.06 0.74 28.78
N PRO A 25 -6.93 1.23 29.68
CA PRO A 25 -7.30 2.65 29.74
C PRO A 25 -6.12 3.60 29.97
N GLU A 26 -5.06 3.14 30.65
CA GLU A 26 -3.85 3.93 30.92
C GLU A 26 -3.03 4.20 29.64
N ARG A 27 -3.22 3.38 28.59
CA ARG A 27 -2.53 3.57 27.30
C ARG A 27 -3.20 4.61 26.41
N GLY A 28 -4.47 4.92 26.66
CA GLY A 28 -5.22 5.94 25.92
C GLY A 28 -5.51 5.61 24.45
N PHE A 29 -5.45 4.33 24.05
CA PHE A 29 -5.77 3.91 22.68
C PHE A 29 -7.27 3.93 22.37
N ILE A 30 -8.11 3.67 23.38
CA ILE A 30 -9.57 3.67 23.29
C ILE A 30 -10.12 4.83 24.10
N LYS A 31 -11.02 5.60 23.49
CA LYS A 31 -11.82 6.63 24.16
C LYS A 31 -13.25 6.52 23.66
N ASP A 32 -14.23 6.54 24.56
CA ASP A 32 -15.66 6.44 24.23
C ASP A 32 -15.96 5.21 23.34
N ASP A 33 -15.40 4.04 23.73
CA ASP A 33 -15.49 2.77 23.00
C ASP A 33 -15.01 2.83 21.53
N SER A 34 -14.16 3.80 21.21
CA SER A 34 -13.66 4.04 19.87
C SER A 34 -12.13 4.20 19.85
N ALA A 35 -11.49 3.71 18.79
CA ALA A 35 -10.05 3.88 18.55
C ALA A 35 -9.81 4.53 17.18
N LEU A 36 -8.80 5.41 17.09
CA LEU A 36 -8.40 6.03 15.83
C LEU A 36 -7.21 5.29 15.23
N LEU A 37 -7.43 4.65 14.09
CA LEU A 37 -6.36 4.08 13.28
C LEU A 37 -6.03 5.03 12.12
N ARG A 38 -4.75 5.33 11.91
CA ARG A 38 -4.28 6.20 10.82
C ARG A 38 -3.22 5.47 10.02
N VAL A 39 -3.36 5.55 8.69
CA VAL A 39 -2.39 5.00 7.74
C VAL A 39 -1.96 6.09 6.79
N HIS A 40 -0.65 6.17 6.52
CA HIS A 40 -0.10 6.98 5.45
C HIS A 40 0.43 6.05 4.36
N VAL A 41 -0.08 6.18 3.14
CA VAL A 41 0.27 5.31 2.01
C VAL A 41 0.99 6.15 0.96
N ASN A 42 2.19 5.72 0.60
CA ASN A 42 2.90 6.17 -0.60
C ASN A 42 2.89 5.02 -1.60
N ALA A 43 2.36 5.26 -2.79
CA ALA A 43 2.24 4.25 -3.85
C ALA A 43 2.92 4.73 -5.12
N GLU A 44 3.57 3.80 -5.81
CA GLU A 44 4.11 4.03 -7.15
C GLU A 44 3.02 3.86 -8.22
N ALA A 45 3.30 4.31 -9.45
CA ALA A 45 2.38 4.12 -10.56
C ALA A 45 2.07 2.62 -10.78
N PRO A 46 0.79 2.24 -10.94
CA PRO A 46 0.41 0.84 -11.09
C PRO A 46 0.89 0.29 -12.44
N HIS A 47 1.33 -0.97 -12.43
CA HIS A 47 1.69 -1.70 -13.65
C HIS A 47 0.45 -2.45 -14.19
N GLY A 48 0.26 -2.46 -15.51
CA GLY A 48 -0.84 -3.21 -16.14
C GLY A 48 -2.23 -2.56 -16.08
N MET A 49 -2.32 -1.33 -15.58
CA MET A 49 -3.52 -0.48 -15.63
C MET A 49 -3.34 0.63 -16.67
N ALA A 50 -4.45 1.18 -17.19
CA ALA A 50 -4.42 2.42 -17.95
C ALA A 50 -3.91 3.58 -17.06
N TRP A 51 -2.60 3.78 -17.07
CA TRP A 51 -1.91 4.90 -16.43
C TRP A 51 -1.45 5.88 -17.50
N ASP A 52 -2.01 7.10 -17.48
CA ASP A 52 -1.58 8.17 -18.38
C ASP A 52 -0.25 8.75 -17.91
N SER A 53 0.83 8.05 -18.25
CA SER A 53 2.20 8.48 -17.94
C SER A 53 2.49 9.88 -18.50
N LYS A 54 2.00 10.21 -19.70
CA LYS A 54 2.22 11.50 -20.34
C LYS A 54 1.64 12.65 -19.51
N LYS A 55 0.45 12.49 -18.95
CA LYS A 55 -0.16 13.51 -18.08
C LYS A 55 0.63 13.74 -16.79
N HIS A 56 1.18 12.67 -16.19
CA HIS A 56 1.82 12.76 -14.87
C HIS A 56 3.31 13.10 -14.94
N THR A 57 4.00 12.70 -16.02
CA THR A 57 5.47 12.86 -16.16
C THR A 57 5.87 13.71 -17.36
N GLY A 58 4.97 13.92 -18.33
CA GLY A 58 5.27 14.54 -19.62
C GLY A 58 5.76 13.55 -20.70
N TYR A 59 6.00 12.28 -20.34
CA TYR A 59 6.60 11.28 -21.22
C TYR A 59 5.70 10.04 -21.38
N VAL A 60 5.79 9.37 -22.53
CA VAL A 60 5.06 8.12 -22.81
C VAL A 60 6.00 6.94 -22.57
N GLY A 61 5.57 5.98 -21.75
CA GLY A 61 6.32 4.75 -21.47
C GLY A 61 6.32 3.75 -22.63
N LEU A 62 7.34 2.90 -22.68
CA LEU A 62 7.48 1.84 -23.69
C LEU A 62 6.75 0.57 -23.22
N ARG A 63 6.10 -0.12 -24.16
CA ARG A 63 5.38 -1.37 -23.88
C ARG A 63 6.35 -2.55 -23.95
N ASN A 64 6.65 -3.16 -22.81
CA ASN A 64 7.47 -4.36 -22.76
C ASN A 64 6.67 -5.56 -23.34
N GLN A 65 7.21 -6.21 -24.39
CA GLN A 65 6.61 -7.36 -25.07
C GLN A 65 7.24 -8.70 -24.68
N GLY A 66 8.10 -8.71 -23.65
CA GLY A 66 8.87 -9.88 -23.23
C GLY A 66 10.08 -10.13 -24.12
N ALA A 67 11.17 -10.64 -23.51
CA ALA A 67 12.47 -10.96 -24.12
C ALA A 67 13.53 -9.84 -24.20
N THR A 68 13.32 -8.68 -23.59
CA THR A 68 14.35 -7.64 -23.47
C THR A 68 14.79 -7.48 -22.02
N CYS A 69 15.79 -8.25 -21.60
CA CYS A 69 16.25 -8.31 -20.21
C CYS A 69 16.78 -6.97 -19.66
N TYR A 70 17.36 -6.13 -20.53
CA TYR A 70 17.95 -4.83 -20.18
C TYR A 70 17.49 -3.68 -21.09
N MET A 71 16.64 -3.99 -22.07
CA MET A 71 16.13 -3.02 -23.04
C MET A 71 14.65 -2.81 -22.75
N ASN A 72 14.23 -1.55 -22.62
CA ASN A 72 12.83 -1.16 -22.65
C ASN A 72 12.66 -0.10 -23.74
#